data_AF-A0A1D8TWK0-F1
#
_entry.id   AF-A0A1D8TWK0-F1
#
_cell.length_a   1.000
_cell.length_b   1.000
_cell.length_c   1.000
_cell.angle_alpha   90.00
_cell.angle_beta   90.00
_cell.angle_gamma   90.00
#
_symmetry.space_group_name_H-M   'P 1'
#
loop_
_entity.id
_entity.type
_entity.pdbx_description
1 polymer ?
#
loop_
_entity_poly.entity_id
_entity_poly.type
_entity_poly.pdbx_seq_one_letter_code
_entity_poly.pdbx_strand_id
1 'polypeptide(L)'
;MTEKALRELASILNPTADIPEGETPLLIAVDAVGKALGITIHPPAKSENAHTLDAIARASGFRTRRVTLTANWWKTDCGPLLAFTKEENQSESLEG
;
A
#
# COMPACT_ATOMS: atom_id res chain seq x y z
N MET A 1 9.06 33.01 -12.55
CA MET A 1 7.74 32.83 -11.89
C MET A 1 6.89 31.75 -12.53
N THR A 2 7.01 31.45 -13.82
CA THR A 2 6.21 30.43 -14.54
C THR A 2 6.55 28.98 -14.18
N GLU A 3 7.83 28.67 -13.90
CA GLU A 3 8.25 27.29 -13.61
C GLU A 3 7.62 26.70 -12.33
N LYS A 4 7.46 27.52 -11.28
CA LYS A 4 6.84 27.07 -10.03
C LYS A 4 5.36 26.72 -10.21
N ALA A 5 4.60 27.56 -10.90
CA ALA A 5 3.19 27.31 -11.20
C ALA A 5 2.99 26.07 -12.07
N LEU A 6 3.90 25.83 -13.04
CA LEU A 6 3.87 24.62 -13.86
C LEU A 6 4.18 23.35 -13.06
N ARG A 7 5.12 23.42 -12.10
CA ARG A 7 5.43 22.30 -11.20
C ARG A 7 4.27 21.97 -10.27
N GLU A 8 3.58 22.98 -9.74
CA GLU A 8 2.39 22.77 -8.90
C GLU A 8 1.25 22.08 -9.68
N LEU A 9 1.01 22.49 -10.94
CA LEU A 9 0.05 21.81 -11.83
C LEU A 9 0.50 20.40 -12.22
N ALA A 10 1.78 20.21 -12.53
CA ALA A 10 2.32 18.90 -12.86
C ALA A 10 2.23 17.91 -11.68
N SER A 11 2.35 18.40 -10.45
CA SER A 11 2.17 17.59 -9.23
C SER A 11 0.75 17.07 -9.05
N ILE A 12 -0.26 17.73 -9.62
CA ILE A 12 -1.65 17.23 -9.62
C ILE A 12 -1.79 16.05 -10.58
N LEU A 13 -1.12 16.14 -11.74
CA LEU A 13 -1.14 15.10 -12.77
C LEU A 13 -0.29 13.88 -12.39
N ASN A 14 0.79 14.11 -11.65
CA ASN A 14 1.67 13.06 -11.16
C ASN A 14 1.87 13.24 -9.65
N PRO A 15 0.92 12.77 -8.83
CA PRO A 15 1.03 12.87 -7.39
C PRO A 15 2.21 12.02 -6.92
N THR A 16 3.35 12.66 -6.66
CA THR A 16 4.43 12.04 -5.91
C THR A 16 3.98 12.01 -4.45
N ALA A 17 3.67 10.82 -3.93
CA ALA A 17 3.49 10.66 -2.50
C ALA A 17 4.83 10.96 -1.81
N ASP A 18 4.85 11.95 -0.92
CA ASP A 18 5.99 12.22 -0.06
C ASP A 18 6.05 11.11 1.00
N ILE A 19 6.82 10.06 0.71
CA ILE A 19 6.99 8.89 1.56
C ILE A 19 8.07 9.25 2.59
N PRO A 20 7.76 9.23 3.89
CA PRO A 20 8.75 9.49 4.93
C PRO A 20 9.97 8.59 4.77
N GLU A 21 11.15 9.16 5.01
CA GLU A 21 12.42 8.46 4.87
C GLU A 21 12.45 7.24 5.81
N GLY A 22 12.56 6.04 5.24
CA GLY A 22 12.56 4.77 5.97
C GLY A 22 11.24 4.00 5.96
N GLU A 23 10.16 4.56 5.41
CA GLU A 23 8.90 3.84 5.16
C GLU A 23 8.80 3.35 3.71
N THR A 24 8.17 2.19 3.50
CA THR A 24 7.88 1.68 2.15
C THR A 24 6.45 2.08 1.73
N PRO A 25 6.18 2.27 0.42
CA PRO A 25 4.81 2.51 -0.05
C PRO A 25 3.81 1.45 0.46
N LEU A 26 4.26 0.19 0.50
CA LEU A 26 3.47 -0.93 1.03
C LEU A 26 3.15 -0.75 2.52
N LEU A 27 4.13 -0.40 3.35
CA LEU A 27 3.91 -0.20 4.78
C LEU A 27 2.89 0.91 5.03
N ILE A 28 2.99 2.02 4.29
CA ILE A 28 2.03 3.14 4.38
C ILE A 28 0.62 2.70 3.96
N ALA A 29 0.51 1.97 2.85
CA ALA A 29 -0.78 1.49 2.36
C ALA A 29 -1.41 0.49 3.34
N VAL A 30 -0.61 -0.43 3.92
CA VAL A 30 -1.06 -1.38 4.93
C VAL A 30 -1.47 -0.66 6.21
N ASP A 31 -0.73 0.35 6.65
CA ASP A 31 -1.07 1.18 7.82
C ASP A 31 -2.40 1.92 7.63
N ALA A 32 -2.65 2.48 6.44
CA ALA A 32 -3.93 3.12 6.12
C ALA A 32 -5.12 2.14 6.22
N VAL A 33 -4.97 0.92 5.68
CA VAL A 33 -5.98 -0.13 5.77
C VAL A 33 -6.14 -0.64 7.21
N GLY A 34 -5.03 -0.81 7.93
CA GLY A 34 -4.99 -1.25 9.33
C GLY A 34 -5.76 -0.28 10.24
N LYS A 35 -5.51 1.03 10.10
CA LYS A 35 -6.23 2.09 10.82
C LYS A 35 -7.73 2.01 10.59
N ALA A 36 -8.18 1.82 9.35
CA ALA A 36 -9.60 1.68 9.03
C ALA A 36 -10.24 0.41 9.64
N LEU A 37 -9.45 -0.63 9.87
CA LEU A 37 -9.87 -1.90 10.48
C LEU A 37 -9.65 -1.98 11.99
N GLY A 38 -9.03 -0.96 12.61
CA GLY A 38 -8.65 -0.99 14.03
C GLY A 38 -7.48 -1.94 14.35
N ILE A 39 -6.62 -2.23 13.36
CA ILE A 39 -5.43 -3.07 13.49
C ILE A 39 -4.20 -2.17 13.63
N THR A 40 -3.38 -2.41 14.66
CA THR A 40 -2.09 -1.75 14.81
C THR A 40 -1.03 -2.42 13.93
N ILE A 41 -0.49 -1.68 12.97
CA ILE A 41 0.54 -2.18 12.06
C ILE A 41 1.93 -1.96 12.69
N HIS A 42 2.72 -3.02 12.69
CA HIS A 42 4.10 -3.03 13.13
C HIS A 42 5.00 -3.33 11.93
N PRO A 43 6.05 -2.52 11.70
CA PRO A 43 7.03 -2.84 10.68
C PRO A 43 7.74 -4.16 11.03
N PRO A 44 8.08 -5.00 10.04
CA PRO A 44 8.85 -6.21 10.25
C PRO A 44 10.27 -5.88 10.75
N ALA A 45 10.95 -6.88 11.31
CA ALA A 45 12.30 -6.71 11.82
C ALA A 45 13.25 -6.26 10.69
N LYS A 46 14.25 -5.43 11.01
CA LYS A 46 15.24 -4.92 10.02
C LYS A 46 16.02 -6.03 9.29
N SER A 47 16.05 -7.23 9.84
CA SER A 47 16.66 -8.43 9.26
C SER A 47 15.76 -9.20 8.31
N GLU A 48 14.45 -8.91 8.30
CA GLU A 48 13.51 -9.45 7.33
C GLU A 48 13.38 -8.51 6.13
N ASN A 49 13.02 -9.07 4.97
CA ASN A 49 12.64 -8.28 3.82
C ASN A 49 11.34 -7.52 4.15
N ALA A 50 11.49 -6.29 4.63
CA ALA A 50 10.40 -5.38 5.01
C ALA A 50 9.47 -4.96 3.84
N HIS A 51 9.73 -5.51 2.66
CA HIS A 51 9.07 -5.22 1.42
C HIS A 51 7.90 -6.16 1.13
N THR A 52 7.67 -7.19 1.94
CA THR A 52 6.58 -8.17 1.68
C THR A 52 5.39 -7.98 2.61
N LEU A 53 4.18 -8.16 2.07
CA LEU A 53 2.94 -8.08 2.86
C LEU A 53 2.90 -9.16 3.95
N ASP A 54 3.45 -10.35 3.68
CA ASP A 54 3.48 -11.46 4.63
C ASP A 54 4.38 -11.19 5.83
N ALA A 55 5.53 -10.52 5.65
CA ALA A 55 6.38 -10.12 6.77
C ALA A 55 5.66 -9.11 7.68
N ILE A 56 4.99 -8.11 7.09
CA ILE A 56 4.20 -7.11 7.83
C ILE A 56 3.05 -7.80 8.58
N ALA A 57 2.32 -8.71 7.92
CA ALA A 57 1.22 -9.45 8.51
C ALA A 57 1.65 -10.30 9.71
N ARG A 58 2.79 -10.99 9.60
CA ARG A 58 3.38 -11.76 10.70
C ARG A 58 3.81 -10.86 11.86
N ALA A 59 4.51 -9.77 11.59
CA ALA A 59 4.97 -8.82 12.62
C ALA A 59 3.80 -8.16 13.36
N SER A 60 2.70 -7.91 12.65
CA SER A 60 1.50 -7.24 13.19
C SER A 60 0.43 -8.20 13.72
N GLY A 61 0.57 -9.50 13.50
CA GLY A 61 -0.37 -10.52 14.01
C GLY A 61 -1.72 -10.59 13.30
N PHE A 62 -1.80 -10.21 12.01
CA PHE A 62 -3.04 -10.32 11.23
C PHE A 62 -2.92 -11.34 10.07
N ARG A 63 -4.07 -11.72 9.51
CA ARG A 63 -4.15 -12.61 8.34
C ARG A 63 -4.51 -11.84 7.09
N THR A 64 -3.90 -12.22 5.97
CA THR A 64 -4.25 -11.73 4.64
C THR A 64 -5.20 -12.72 3.96
N ARG A 65 -6.06 -12.22 3.08
CA ARG A 65 -6.86 -13.05 2.16
C ARG A 65 -6.92 -12.39 0.81
N ARG A 66 -6.70 -13.16 -0.26
CA ARG A 66 -6.95 -12.70 -1.62
C ARG A 66 -8.44 -12.78 -1.91
N VAL A 67 -8.98 -11.73 -2.50
CA VAL A 67 -10.40 -11.66 -2.91
C VAL A 67 -10.49 -11.42 -4.41
N THR A 68 -11.49 -12.02 -5.04
CA THR A 68 -11.81 -11.75 -6.45
C THR A 68 -12.86 -10.64 -6.50
N LEU A 69 -12.51 -9.52 -7.13
CA LEU A 69 -13.44 -8.41 -7.34
C LEU A 69 -14.33 -8.72 -8.54
N THR A 70 -15.56 -9.16 -8.28
CA THR A 70 -16.56 -9.45 -9.33
C THR A 70 -17.11 -8.16 -9.96
N ALA A 71 -17.80 -8.28 -11.09
CA ALA A 71 -18.45 -7.13 -11.72
C ALA A 71 -19.35 -6.37 -10.72
N ASN A 72 -19.28 -5.03 -10.75
CA ASN A 72 -20.01 -4.13 -9.85
C ASN A 72 -19.67 -4.23 -8.35
N TRP A 73 -18.54 -4.83 -7.96
CA TRP A 73 -18.13 -4.93 -6.54
C TRP A 73 -18.18 -3.59 -5.80
N TRP A 74 -17.88 -2.47 -6.49
CA TRP A 74 -17.90 -1.12 -5.93
C TRP A 74 -19.30 -0.61 -5.55
N LYS A 75 -20.37 -1.31 -5.95
CA LYS A 75 -21.76 -0.99 -5.56
C LYS A 75 -22.16 -1.58 -4.21
N THR A 76 -21.31 -2.43 -3.62
CA THR A 76 -21.56 -3.12 -2.35
C THR A 76 -20.44 -2.81 -1.38
N ASP A 77 -20.77 -2.67 -0.10
CA ASP A 77 -19.75 -2.48 0.93
C ASP A 77 -18.90 -3.75 1.08
N CYS A 78 -17.63 -3.65 0.71
CA CYS A 78 -16.65 -4.72 0.78
C CYS A 78 -15.60 -4.47 1.88
N GLY A 79 -15.75 -3.39 2.64
CA GLY A 79 -14.76 -2.91 3.61
C GLY A 79 -13.45 -2.41 2.98
N PRO A 80 -12.46 -2.06 3.83
CA PRO A 80 -11.12 -1.67 3.40
C PRO A 80 -10.42 -2.81 2.63
N LEU A 81 -9.83 -2.47 1.50
CA LEU A 81 -9.08 -3.40 0.64
C LEU A 81 -7.72 -2.80 0.29
N LEU A 82 -6.69 -3.65 0.30
CA LEU A 82 -5.38 -3.35 -0.27
C LEU A 82 -5.29 -3.96 -1.66
N ALA A 83 -4.84 -3.19 -2.64
CA ALA A 83 -4.63 -3.65 -4.00
C ALA A 83 -3.27 -3.17 -4.52
N PHE A 84 -2.67 -3.98 -5.38
CA PHE A 84 -1.40 -3.66 -6.02
C PHE A 84 -1.65 -3.18 -7.44
N THR A 85 -0.85 -2.21 -7.89
CA THR A 85 -0.79 -1.89 -9.31
C THR A 85 -0.22 -3.07 -10.10
N LYS A 86 -0.43 -3.10 -11.41
CA LYS A 86 0.09 -4.19 -12.25
C LYS A 86 1.61 -4.32 -12.17
N GLU A 87 2.30 -3.19 -12.06
CA GLU A 87 3.77 -3.10 -11.96
C GLU A 87 4.25 -3.61 -10.61
N GLU A 88 3.58 -3.24 -9.52
CA GLU A 88 3.96 -3.64 -8.16
C GLU A 88 3.64 -5.11 -7.85
N ASN A 89 2.53 -5.63 -8.40
CA ASN A 89 2.17 -7.04 -8.25
C ASN A 89 3.19 -7.99 -8.91
N GLN A 90 3.91 -7.55 -9.94
CA GLN A 90 4.99 -8.35 -10.55
C GLN A 90 6.21 -8.44 -9.63
N SER A 91 6.49 -7.39 -8.86
CA SER A 91 7.57 -7.36 -7.87
C SER A 91 7.29 -8.29 -6.68
N GLU A 92 6.03 -8.39 -6.23
CA GLU A 92 5.62 -9.33 -5.18
C GLU A 92 5.60 -10.81 -5.64
N SER A 93 5.41 -11.06 -6.95
CA SER A 93 5.22 -12.42 -7.50
C SER A 93 6.51 -13.16 -7.88
N LEU A 94 7.66 -12.47 -7.88
CA LEU A 94 8.94 -13.05 -8.30
C LEU A 94 9.71 -13.80 -7.19
N GLU A 95 9.19 -13.84 -5.96
CA GLU A 95 9.85 -14.48 -4.81
C GLU A 95 8.98 -15.57 -4.15
N GLY A 96 8.42 -16.47 -4.98
CA GLY A 96 7.72 -17.68 -4.53
C GLY A 96 8.58 -18.94 -4.65
#